data_AF-A0A6L3WA88-F1
#
_entry.id   AF-A0A6L3WA88-F1
#
_cell.length_a   1.000
_cell.length_b   1.000
_cell.length_c   1.000
_cell.angle_alpha   90.00
_cell.angle_beta   90.00
_cell.angle_gamma   90.00
#
_symmetry.space_group_name_H-M   'P 1'
#
loop_
_entity.id
_entity.type
_entity.pdbx_description
1 polymer ?
#
loop_
_entity_poly.entity_id
_entity_poly.type
_entity_poly.pdbx_seq_one_letter_code
_entity_poly.pdbx_strand_id
1 'polypeptide(L)'
;MTDFAQVLERWSEAADVAVADEPTARRIAEVFIERGYTQVLLTPCTYRGRWGDEPGWRVLAWDDGPYPDDDIEWWTAEEHRFVARLKDAYGVRHPSPPELGSLDGLLVDRTIEDVREFRMASFVHTPPRAQSAVVVRLLDQGPSSLSGEGEPITLTGLDDVDWSSLDHAYGSAGDTPDILRALAANDEGWSGAVHEYFSAIVHQGDVYSATERTIPFLVQIALSSSLLPERRLELLRHLLYIASQNAWALSEADSDSPGALTTRAVADAVPGLLALWQLSPQAHKAQLLLLATLNPSAATTHLKQFTDFRATLDGPSPTLDLALALITQDEPRAQDIALQTTAWDVRTPDYLAENLPLNARLINVLLHLAGDELG
;
A
#
# COMPACT_ATOMS: atom_id res chain seq x y z
N MET A 1 35.15 -1.18 -0.91
CA MET A 1 33.77 -0.62 -0.82
C MET A 1 32.82 -1.32 -1.79
N THR A 2 33.25 -1.67 -3.00
CA THR A 2 32.45 -2.45 -3.98
C THR A 2 32.05 -3.84 -3.48
N ASP A 3 32.87 -4.47 -2.64
CA ASP A 3 32.64 -5.80 -2.06
C ASP A 3 31.63 -5.79 -0.89
N PHE A 4 31.60 -4.71 -0.10
CA PHE A 4 30.71 -4.60 1.06
C PHE A 4 29.25 -4.34 0.67
N ALA A 5 29.03 -3.55 -0.38
CA ALA A 5 27.70 -3.30 -0.91
C ALA A 5 27.09 -4.56 -1.54
N GLN A 6 27.87 -5.32 -2.33
CA GLN A 6 27.43 -6.58 -2.94
C GLN A 6 27.15 -7.67 -1.90
N VAL A 7 27.96 -7.73 -0.84
CA VAL A 7 27.68 -8.62 0.29
C VAL A 7 26.39 -8.18 1.00
N LEU A 8 26.22 -6.90 1.36
CA LEU A 8 24.98 -6.43 1.99
C LEU A 8 23.73 -6.67 1.13
N GLU A 9 23.83 -6.44 -0.18
CA GLU A 9 22.76 -6.65 -1.16
C GLU A 9 22.35 -8.13 -1.19
N ARG A 10 23.32 -9.04 -1.34
CA ARG A 10 23.07 -10.49 -1.33
C ARG A 10 22.50 -10.98 0.01
N TRP A 11 22.86 -10.36 1.13
CA TRP A 11 22.29 -10.69 2.43
C TRP A 11 20.85 -10.19 2.60
N SER A 12 20.48 -9.09 1.95
CA SER A 12 19.11 -8.56 1.99
C SER A 12 18.11 -9.43 1.23
N GLU A 13 18.59 -10.26 0.31
CA GLU A 13 17.79 -11.18 -0.52
C GLU A 13 17.61 -12.56 0.13
N ALA A 14 18.31 -12.85 1.22
CA ALA A 14 18.23 -14.15 1.89
C ALA A 14 16.95 -14.29 2.72
N ALA A 15 16.33 -15.47 2.68
CA ALA A 15 15.33 -15.85 3.66
C ALA A 15 16.00 -15.98 5.04
N ASP A 16 15.70 -15.05 5.96
CA ASP A 16 16.19 -15.05 7.34
C ASP A 16 15.12 -15.55 8.32
N VAL A 17 15.41 -16.66 8.99
CA VAL A 17 14.56 -17.29 9.99
C VAL A 17 15.36 -17.60 11.25
N ALA A 18 14.96 -17.03 12.40
CA ALA A 18 15.57 -17.34 13.69
C ALA A 18 14.60 -17.93 14.72
N VAL A 19 15.08 -18.94 15.45
CA VAL A 19 14.34 -19.69 16.46
C VAL A 19 15.17 -19.90 17.72
N ALA A 20 14.53 -20.35 18.80
CA ALA A 20 15.18 -20.46 20.11
C ALA A 20 16.15 -21.66 20.21
N ASP A 21 15.92 -22.74 19.46
CA ASP A 21 16.65 -24.01 19.62
C ASP A 21 17.19 -24.57 18.30
N GLU A 22 18.35 -25.23 18.38
CA GLU A 22 19.05 -25.81 17.23
C GLU A 22 18.21 -26.89 16.51
N PRO A 23 17.54 -27.83 17.21
CA PRO A 23 16.74 -28.85 16.52
C PRO A 23 15.63 -28.26 15.63
N THR A 24 14.97 -27.20 16.08
CA THR A 24 13.98 -26.48 15.26
C THR A 24 14.65 -25.80 14.06
N ALA A 25 15.77 -25.12 14.27
CA ALA A 25 16.49 -24.46 13.19
C ALA A 25 16.99 -25.47 12.13
N ARG A 26 17.44 -26.66 12.56
CA ARG A 26 17.86 -27.74 11.66
C ARG A 26 16.72 -28.25 10.79
N ARG A 27 15.52 -28.44 11.36
CA ARG A 27 14.33 -28.80 10.57
C ARG A 27 13.97 -27.74 9.53
N ILE A 28 14.07 -26.46 9.90
CA ILE A 28 13.82 -25.34 8.99
C ILE A 28 14.86 -25.34 7.86
N ALA A 29 16.13 -25.56 8.18
CA ALA A 29 17.20 -25.67 7.18
C ALA A 29 16.97 -26.85 6.21
N GLU A 30 16.56 -28.01 6.71
CA GLU A 30 16.20 -29.16 5.88
C GLU A 30 15.08 -28.82 4.90
N VAL A 31 14.05 -28.09 5.34
CA VAL A 31 12.96 -27.61 4.46
C VAL A 31 13.50 -26.75 3.31
N PHE A 32 14.42 -25.81 3.57
CA PHE A 32 15.04 -25.00 2.52
C PHE A 32 15.91 -25.84 1.57
N ILE A 33 16.68 -26.79 2.11
CA ILE A 33 17.54 -27.69 1.31
C ILE A 33 16.69 -28.56 0.38
N GLU A 34 15.62 -29.18 0.89
CA GLU A 34 14.70 -30.04 0.14
C GLU A 34 13.91 -29.25 -0.91
N ARG A 35 13.56 -27.99 -0.61
CA ARG A 35 12.91 -27.08 -1.56
C ARG A 35 13.85 -26.63 -2.68
N GLY A 36 15.16 -26.83 -2.55
CA GLY A 36 16.15 -26.54 -3.58
C GLY A 36 16.82 -25.16 -3.47
N TYR A 37 16.88 -24.56 -2.28
CA TYR A 37 17.67 -23.33 -2.08
C TYR A 37 19.16 -23.65 -2.36
N THR A 38 19.84 -22.73 -3.05
CA THR A 38 21.22 -22.93 -3.53
C THR A 38 22.21 -22.94 -2.38
N GLN A 39 22.02 -22.03 -1.43
CA GLN A 39 22.84 -21.93 -0.23
C GLN A 39 21.97 -21.91 1.02
N VAL A 40 22.36 -22.69 2.03
CA VAL A 40 21.70 -22.70 3.34
C VAL A 40 22.75 -22.69 4.45
N LEU A 41 22.66 -21.68 5.32
CA LEU A 41 23.52 -21.47 6.48
C LEU A 41 22.71 -21.68 7.76
N LEU A 42 23.26 -22.40 8.73
CA LEU A 42 22.73 -22.54 10.08
C LEU A 42 23.79 -22.08 11.09
N THR A 43 23.50 -20.98 11.79
CA THR A 43 24.48 -20.33 12.67
C THR A 43 23.85 -19.94 14.01
N PRO A 44 24.59 -20.01 15.13
CA PRO A 44 24.11 -19.43 16.38
C PRO A 44 23.94 -17.91 16.23
N CYS A 45 22.91 -17.36 16.88
CA CYS A 45 22.64 -15.93 16.88
C CYS A 45 22.17 -15.45 18.25
N THR A 46 22.12 -14.14 18.43
CA THR A 46 21.47 -13.50 19.58
C THR A 46 20.33 -12.62 19.09
N TYR A 47 19.21 -12.65 19.81
CA TYR A 47 18.11 -11.72 19.57
C TYR A 47 17.73 -11.02 20.86
N ARG A 48 17.15 -9.83 20.73
CA ARG A 48 16.78 -8.98 21.86
C ARG A 48 15.50 -9.52 22.51
N GLY A 49 15.65 -10.20 23.64
CA GLY A 49 14.54 -10.68 24.46
C GLY A 49 13.99 -9.59 25.39
N ARG A 50 12.89 -9.91 26.09
CA ARG A 50 12.26 -9.00 27.06
C ARG A 50 13.21 -8.61 28.21
N TRP A 51 14.15 -9.49 28.55
CA TRP A 51 15.02 -9.37 29.72
C TRP A 51 16.51 -9.22 29.39
N GLY A 52 16.84 -9.01 28.12
CA GLY A 52 18.22 -8.95 27.62
C GLY A 52 18.41 -9.82 26.37
N ASP A 53 19.64 -9.92 25.91
CA ASP A 53 19.98 -10.74 24.75
C ASP A 53 19.84 -12.22 25.09
N GLU A 54 19.06 -12.94 24.30
CA GLU A 54 18.83 -14.37 24.44
C GLU A 54 19.55 -15.11 23.30
N PRO A 55 20.18 -16.26 23.57
CA PRO A 55 20.77 -17.09 22.53
C PRO A 55 19.68 -17.74 21.67
N GLY A 56 19.98 -17.94 20.40
CA GLY A 56 19.12 -18.63 19.46
C GLY A 56 19.93 -19.19 18.28
N TRP A 57 19.19 -19.66 17.28
CA TRP A 57 19.74 -20.20 16.04
C TRP A 57 19.06 -19.55 14.86
N ARG A 58 19.86 -19.18 13.86
CA ARG A 58 19.41 -18.56 12.62
C ARG A 58 19.67 -19.47 11.43
N VAL A 59 18.70 -19.54 10.54
CA VAL A 59 18.80 -20.12 9.21
C VAL A 59 18.76 -18.98 8.18
N LEU A 60 19.76 -18.95 7.30
CA LEU A 60 19.78 -18.09 6.12
C LEU A 60 19.74 -18.97 4.88
N ALA A 61 18.86 -18.67 3.94
CA ALA A 61 18.73 -19.44 2.71
C ALA A 61 18.60 -18.52 1.50
N TRP A 62 19.34 -18.82 0.42
CA TRP A 62 19.34 -18.06 -0.83
C TRP A 62 18.52 -18.76 -1.92
N ASP A 63 17.64 -17.98 -2.55
CA ASP A 63 16.87 -18.39 -3.71
C ASP A 63 17.45 -17.75 -4.97
N ASP A 64 18.30 -18.50 -5.68
CA ASP A 64 18.81 -18.09 -6.99
C ASP A 64 18.00 -18.72 -8.15
N GLY A 65 16.81 -19.25 -7.88
CA GLY A 65 16.03 -20.05 -8.84
C GLY A 65 16.60 -21.47 -9.05
N PRO A 66 16.36 -22.11 -10.22
CA PRO A 66 15.62 -21.58 -11.36
C PRO A 66 14.11 -21.61 -11.13
N TYR A 67 13.37 -20.73 -11.82
CA TYR A 67 11.92 -20.67 -11.79
C TYR A 67 11.28 -21.42 -12.98
N PRO A 68 10.00 -21.84 -12.86
CA PRO A 68 9.30 -22.57 -13.93
C PRO A 68 9.19 -21.82 -15.26
N ASP A 69 9.12 -20.49 -15.23
CA ASP A 69 9.07 -19.61 -16.40
C ASP A 69 9.76 -18.26 -16.12
N ASP A 70 9.68 -17.32 -17.07
CA ASP A 70 10.36 -16.02 -17.01
C ASP A 70 9.68 -14.98 -16.09
N ASP A 71 8.56 -15.31 -15.43
CA ASP A 71 7.88 -14.42 -14.49
C ASP A 71 8.55 -14.45 -13.10
N ILE A 72 9.79 -13.95 -13.05
CA ILE A 72 10.64 -13.92 -11.85
C ILE A 72 9.92 -13.24 -10.68
N GLU A 73 9.18 -12.17 -10.94
CA GLU A 73 8.43 -11.44 -9.92
C GLU A 73 7.40 -12.33 -9.23
N TRP A 74 6.59 -13.06 -10.01
CA TRP A 74 5.57 -13.97 -9.49
C TRP A 74 6.18 -15.07 -8.63
N TRP A 75 7.21 -15.74 -9.12
CA TRP A 75 7.80 -16.87 -8.39
C TRP A 75 8.57 -16.41 -7.15
N THR A 76 9.22 -15.25 -7.19
CA THR A 76 9.81 -14.64 -6.00
C THR A 76 8.74 -14.31 -4.95
N ALA A 77 7.59 -13.77 -5.38
CA ALA A 77 6.47 -13.50 -4.47
C ALA A 77 5.90 -14.78 -3.85
N GLU A 78 5.77 -15.87 -4.62
CA GLU A 78 5.37 -17.18 -4.09
C GLU A 78 6.35 -17.73 -3.07
N GLU A 79 7.65 -17.54 -3.29
CA GLU A 79 8.69 -17.92 -2.32
C GLU A 79 8.65 -17.08 -1.06
N HIS A 80 8.45 -15.76 -1.16
CA HIS A 80 8.22 -14.91 0.00
C HIS A 80 7.00 -15.36 0.82
N ARG A 81 5.90 -15.75 0.16
CA ARG A 81 4.70 -16.29 0.82
C ARG A 81 4.98 -17.63 1.50
N PHE A 82 5.77 -18.50 0.86
CA PHE A 82 6.23 -19.74 1.45
C PHE A 82 7.03 -19.48 2.74
N VAL A 83 8.02 -18.57 2.69
CA VAL A 83 8.84 -18.19 3.84
C VAL A 83 7.99 -17.55 4.94
N ALA A 84 7.03 -16.70 4.62
CA ALA A 84 6.12 -16.10 5.60
C ALA A 84 5.30 -17.17 6.34
N ARG A 85 4.68 -18.12 5.61
CA ARG A 85 3.96 -19.25 6.24
C ARG A 85 4.87 -20.12 7.11
N LEU A 86 6.12 -20.32 6.69
CA LEU A 86 7.11 -21.02 7.48
C LEU A 86 7.42 -20.26 8.78
N LYS A 87 7.56 -18.93 8.71
CA LYS A 87 7.79 -18.08 9.89
C LYS A 87 6.62 -18.15 10.88
N ASP A 88 5.39 -18.11 10.39
CA ASP A 88 4.19 -18.22 11.22
C ASP A 88 4.10 -19.59 11.92
N ALA A 89 4.39 -20.68 11.20
CA ALA A 89 4.32 -22.03 11.74
C ALA A 89 5.32 -22.29 12.88
N TYR A 90 6.47 -21.62 12.87
CA TYR A 90 7.56 -21.84 13.83
C TYR A 90 7.71 -20.74 14.90
N GLY A 91 6.92 -19.65 14.85
CA GLY A 91 6.98 -18.58 15.85
C GLY A 91 8.33 -17.86 15.87
N VAL A 92 8.74 -17.36 14.71
CA VAL A 92 10.09 -16.83 14.44
C VAL A 92 10.39 -15.54 15.21
N ARG A 93 11.66 -15.35 15.58
CA ARG A 93 12.18 -14.18 16.31
C ARG A 93 12.95 -13.25 15.38
N HIS A 94 13.14 -12.00 15.81
CA HIS A 94 13.89 -10.97 15.06
C HIS A 94 15.29 -10.76 15.66
N PRO A 95 16.32 -11.39 15.10
CA PRO A 95 17.69 -11.31 15.61
C PRO A 95 18.42 -10.03 15.16
N SER A 96 19.48 -9.64 15.90
CA SER A 96 20.34 -8.52 15.51
C SER A 96 21.04 -8.80 14.18
N PRO A 97 21.35 -7.80 13.34
CA PRO A 97 22.00 -8.03 12.05
C PRO A 97 23.23 -8.94 12.14
N PRO A 98 23.46 -9.82 11.16
CA PRO A 98 24.60 -10.75 11.19
C PRO A 98 25.94 -10.02 11.22
N GLU A 99 26.95 -10.64 11.84
CA GLU A 99 28.33 -10.27 11.61
C GLU A 99 28.72 -10.65 10.17
N LEU A 100 28.87 -9.64 9.31
CA LEU A 100 29.11 -9.80 7.88
C LEU A 100 30.42 -10.54 7.60
N GLY A 101 30.37 -11.58 6.75
CA GLY A 101 31.55 -12.20 6.13
C GLY A 101 31.97 -13.58 6.64
N SER A 102 31.26 -14.20 7.59
CA SER A 102 31.51 -15.60 7.96
C SER A 102 30.52 -16.57 7.29
N LEU A 103 31.06 -17.62 6.64
CA LEU A 103 30.31 -18.81 6.16
C LEU A 103 30.29 -19.92 7.22
N ASP A 104 30.66 -19.63 8.46
CA ASP A 104 30.60 -20.61 9.55
C ASP A 104 29.14 -21.05 9.74
N GLY A 105 28.92 -22.36 9.59
CA GLY A 105 27.58 -22.95 9.64
C GLY A 105 26.95 -23.26 8.27
N LEU A 106 27.71 -23.16 7.16
CA LEU A 106 27.24 -23.56 5.83
C LEU A 106 26.88 -25.04 5.79
N LEU A 107 25.61 -25.33 5.52
CA LEU A 107 25.11 -26.70 5.40
C LEU A 107 25.19 -27.19 3.96
N VAL A 108 24.86 -26.32 3.00
CA VAL A 108 24.80 -26.64 1.58
C VAL A 108 25.21 -25.42 0.75
N ASP A 109 25.96 -25.68 -0.32
CA ASP A 109 26.31 -24.75 -1.38
C ASP A 109 26.25 -25.49 -2.72
N ARG A 110 25.24 -25.17 -3.53
CA ARG A 110 24.87 -25.84 -4.78
C ARG A 110 24.68 -24.83 -5.88
N THR A 111 24.99 -25.23 -7.11
CA THR A 111 24.68 -24.42 -8.28
C THR A 111 23.18 -24.48 -8.62
N ILE A 112 22.70 -23.52 -9.40
CA ILE A 112 21.33 -23.51 -9.96
C ILE A 112 21.01 -24.83 -10.68
N GLU A 113 21.99 -25.44 -11.35
CA GLU A 113 21.77 -26.71 -12.07
C GLU A 113 21.64 -27.90 -11.12
N ASP A 114 22.41 -27.93 -10.03
CA ASP A 114 22.32 -28.99 -9.01
C ASP A 114 20.95 -29.01 -8.30
N VAL A 115 20.30 -27.85 -8.19
CA VAL A 115 19.01 -27.71 -7.48
C VAL A 115 17.80 -27.75 -8.41
N ARG A 116 18.00 -27.78 -9.74
CA ARG A 116 16.91 -27.64 -10.73
C ARG A 116 15.75 -28.60 -10.48
N GLU A 117 16.03 -29.90 -10.31
CA GLU A 117 14.97 -30.89 -10.08
C GLU A 117 14.19 -30.64 -8.78
N PHE A 118 14.89 -30.28 -7.70
CA PHE A 118 14.27 -29.94 -6.41
C PHE A 118 13.39 -28.69 -6.53
N ARG A 119 13.88 -27.64 -7.20
CA ARG A 119 13.13 -26.39 -7.42
C ARG A 119 11.88 -26.64 -8.26
N MET A 120 12.00 -27.34 -9.39
CA MET A 120 10.83 -27.65 -10.23
C MET A 120 9.80 -28.51 -9.49
N ALA A 121 10.25 -29.50 -8.70
CA ALA A 121 9.35 -30.29 -7.86
C ALA A 121 8.64 -29.43 -6.80
N SER A 122 9.32 -28.42 -6.25
CA SER A 122 8.76 -27.55 -5.21
C SER A 122 7.62 -26.63 -5.69
N PHE A 123 7.55 -26.37 -6.99
CA PHE A 123 6.53 -25.54 -7.63
C PHE A 123 5.41 -26.34 -8.30
N VAL A 124 5.46 -27.68 -8.31
CA VAL A 124 4.51 -28.52 -9.06
C VAL A 124 3.03 -28.29 -8.69
N HIS A 125 2.76 -27.83 -7.47
CA HIS A 125 1.42 -27.51 -6.97
C HIS A 125 1.14 -26.01 -6.86
N THR A 126 2.10 -25.18 -7.28
CA THR A 126 1.97 -23.72 -7.30
C THR A 126 1.57 -23.31 -8.72
N PRO A 127 0.38 -22.73 -8.92
CA PRO A 127 -0.03 -22.33 -10.26
C PRO A 127 0.86 -21.17 -10.78
N PRO A 128 1.14 -21.14 -12.09
CA PRO A 128 1.73 -19.95 -12.70
C PRO A 128 0.77 -18.76 -12.60
N ARG A 129 1.30 -17.54 -12.73
CA ARG A 129 0.51 -16.31 -12.72
C ARG A 129 -0.63 -16.40 -13.74
N ALA A 130 -1.86 -16.16 -13.28
CA ALA A 130 -2.99 -16.05 -14.18
C ALA A 130 -2.84 -14.78 -15.04
N GLN A 131 -3.47 -14.79 -16.22
CA GLN A 131 -3.55 -13.57 -17.01
C GLN A 131 -4.33 -12.51 -16.19
N SER A 132 -3.72 -11.34 -16.03
CA SER A 132 -4.36 -10.25 -15.30
C SER A 132 -5.72 -9.91 -15.91
N ALA A 133 -6.75 -9.87 -15.06
CA ALA A 133 -8.05 -9.33 -15.43
C ALA A 133 -8.04 -7.79 -15.47
N VAL A 134 -6.95 -7.14 -15.04
CA VAL A 134 -6.85 -5.68 -15.03
C VAL A 134 -6.67 -5.16 -16.45
N VAL A 135 -7.64 -4.39 -16.92
CA VAL A 135 -7.53 -3.59 -18.14
C VAL A 135 -7.18 -2.17 -17.70
N VAL A 136 -5.96 -1.70 -18.00
CA VAL A 136 -5.59 -0.29 -17.77
C VAL A 136 -6.56 0.59 -18.54
N ARG A 137 -7.28 1.46 -17.83
CA ARG A 137 -8.35 2.28 -18.42
C ARG A 137 -7.84 3.67 -18.73
N LEU A 138 -7.95 4.03 -20.00
CA LEU A 138 -7.85 5.41 -20.44
C LEU A 138 -9.21 6.08 -20.23
N LEU A 139 -9.49 6.46 -18.98
CA LEU A 139 -10.70 7.19 -18.64
C LEU A 139 -10.60 8.63 -19.13
N ASP A 140 -11.69 9.16 -19.67
CA ASP A 140 -11.78 10.58 -20.02
C ASP A 140 -11.55 11.46 -18.79
N GLN A 141 -10.50 12.28 -18.84
CA GLN A 141 -10.14 13.24 -17.79
C GLN A 141 -10.77 14.63 -18.02
N GLY A 142 -11.47 14.81 -19.14
CA GLY A 142 -11.99 16.11 -19.57
C GLY A 142 -10.93 16.95 -20.30
N PRO A 143 -11.26 18.20 -20.64
CA PRO A 143 -10.35 19.06 -21.38
C PRO A 143 -9.17 19.49 -20.50
N SER A 144 -7.94 19.27 -20.97
CA SER A 144 -6.74 19.80 -20.33
C SER A 144 -6.68 21.33 -20.40
N SER A 145 -6.17 21.98 -19.36
CA SER A 145 -5.93 23.42 -19.39
C SER A 145 -4.79 23.76 -20.35
N LEU A 146 -5.01 24.75 -21.23
CA LEU A 146 -3.98 25.22 -22.17
C LEU A 146 -3.00 26.22 -21.54
N SER A 147 -3.42 26.95 -20.52
CA SER A 147 -2.59 27.97 -19.84
C SER A 147 -1.78 27.40 -18.68
N GLY A 148 -2.22 26.29 -18.08
CA GLY A 148 -1.65 25.80 -16.82
C GLY A 148 -2.00 26.66 -15.59
N GLU A 149 -2.83 27.69 -15.76
CA GLU A 149 -3.25 28.60 -14.70
C GLU A 149 -4.78 28.64 -14.65
N GLY A 150 -5.34 28.51 -13.45
CA GLY A 150 -6.75 28.75 -13.17
C GLY A 150 -6.91 29.91 -12.19
N GLU A 151 -8.15 30.27 -11.85
CA GLU A 151 -8.37 31.37 -10.90
C GLU A 151 -7.98 30.94 -9.47
N PRO A 152 -7.36 31.84 -8.67
CA PRO A 152 -7.07 31.58 -7.27
C PRO A 152 -8.33 31.31 -6.45
N ILE A 153 -8.20 30.41 -5.47
CA ILE A 153 -9.28 29.94 -4.61
C ILE A 153 -9.13 30.58 -3.23
N THR A 154 -10.21 31.17 -2.70
CA THR A 154 -10.19 31.73 -1.33
C THR A 154 -10.44 30.62 -0.31
N LEU A 155 -9.51 30.45 0.63
CA LEU A 155 -9.61 29.48 1.73
C LEU A 155 -10.23 30.12 2.97
N THR A 156 -11.49 29.80 3.25
CA THR A 156 -12.22 30.37 4.39
C THR A 156 -11.80 29.69 5.69
N GLY A 157 -11.41 30.49 6.69
CA GLY A 157 -11.02 30.02 8.02
C GLY A 157 -9.56 29.58 8.16
N LEU A 158 -8.72 29.78 7.13
CA LEU A 158 -7.32 29.32 7.14
C LEU A 158 -6.50 29.97 8.26
N ASP A 159 -6.71 31.26 8.48
CA ASP A 159 -5.98 32.05 9.47
C ASP A 159 -6.54 31.89 10.90
N ASP A 160 -7.67 31.19 11.06
CA ASP A 160 -8.31 30.96 12.38
C ASP A 160 -7.73 29.74 13.11
N VAL A 161 -6.96 28.90 12.41
CA VAL A 161 -6.31 27.72 12.99
C VAL A 161 -4.97 28.12 13.61
N ASP A 162 -4.71 27.70 14.85
CA ASP A 162 -3.41 27.88 15.50
C ASP A 162 -2.38 26.85 14.99
N TRP A 163 -1.90 27.06 13.77
CA TRP A 163 -0.93 26.19 13.10
C TRP A 163 0.37 26.02 13.87
N SER A 164 0.76 27.04 14.65
CA SER A 164 2.00 27.00 15.44
C SER A 164 1.94 26.00 16.60
N SER A 165 0.73 25.67 17.06
CA SER A 165 0.47 24.66 18.10
C SER A 165 0.44 23.21 17.58
N LEU A 166 0.42 23.04 16.26
CA LEU A 166 0.36 21.74 15.59
C LEU A 166 1.76 21.36 15.09
N ASP A 167 1.97 20.06 14.94
CA ASP A 167 3.18 19.48 14.38
C ASP A 167 2.91 18.75 13.06
N HIS A 168 3.95 18.74 12.23
CA HIS A 168 4.18 17.92 11.04
C HIS A 168 5.57 17.26 11.13
N ALA A 169 6.07 16.61 10.06
CA ALA A 169 7.30 15.82 10.11
C ALA A 169 8.57 16.58 10.55
N TYR A 170 8.63 17.89 10.29
CA TYR A 170 9.78 18.73 10.62
C TYR A 170 9.59 19.58 11.90
N GLY A 171 8.58 19.27 12.73
CA GLY A 171 8.21 20.02 13.93
C GLY A 171 6.99 20.90 13.71
N SER A 172 6.98 22.13 14.22
CA SER A 172 5.84 23.04 14.16
C SER A 172 5.34 23.26 12.73
N ALA A 173 4.03 23.23 12.55
CA ALA A 173 3.33 23.38 11.28
C ALA A 173 2.99 24.84 10.92
N GLY A 174 3.70 25.82 11.49
CA GLY A 174 3.44 27.25 11.28
C GLY A 174 3.57 27.73 9.82
N ASP A 175 4.23 26.95 8.96
CA ASP A 175 4.42 27.14 7.52
C ASP A 175 3.32 26.48 6.66
N THR A 176 2.49 25.60 7.24
CA THR A 176 1.41 24.89 6.54
C THR A 176 0.40 25.81 5.83
N PRO A 177 0.03 27.00 6.36
CA PRO A 177 -0.84 27.94 5.66
C PRO A 177 -0.29 28.37 4.30
N ASP A 178 1.02 28.54 4.17
CA ASP A 178 1.64 28.97 2.91
C ASP A 178 1.61 27.86 1.87
N ILE A 179 1.78 26.60 2.29
CA ILE A 179 1.60 25.42 1.43
C ILE A 179 0.16 25.35 0.92
N LEU A 180 -0.84 25.53 1.79
CA LEU A 180 -2.26 25.53 1.39
C LEU A 180 -2.61 26.69 0.46
N ARG A 181 -2.07 27.89 0.69
CA ARG A 181 -2.23 29.03 -0.21
C ARG A 181 -1.60 28.77 -1.57
N ALA A 182 -0.43 28.12 -1.62
CA ALA A 182 0.22 27.76 -2.88
C ALA A 182 -0.60 26.75 -3.70
N LEU A 183 -1.27 25.77 -3.05
CA LEU A 183 -2.25 24.91 -3.73
C LEU A 183 -3.45 25.73 -4.23
N ALA A 184 -4.00 26.60 -3.39
CA ALA A 184 -5.14 27.44 -3.73
C ALA A 184 -4.84 28.51 -4.80
N ALA A 185 -3.58 28.87 -5.03
CA ALA A 185 -3.17 29.80 -6.08
C ALA A 185 -3.51 29.28 -7.48
N ASN A 186 -3.59 27.95 -7.64
CA ASN A 186 -4.04 27.30 -8.88
C ASN A 186 -3.20 27.75 -10.09
N ASP A 187 -1.88 27.82 -9.92
CA ASP A 187 -0.89 28.26 -10.91
C ASP A 187 0.23 27.21 -11.12
N GLU A 188 1.27 27.57 -11.86
CA GLU A 188 2.42 26.70 -12.15
C GLU A 188 3.14 26.16 -10.89
N GLY A 189 2.96 26.79 -9.73
CA GLY A 189 3.53 26.37 -8.45
C GLY A 189 2.84 25.13 -7.84
N TRP A 190 1.70 24.70 -8.39
CA TRP A 190 0.90 23.59 -7.86
C TRP A 190 1.73 22.33 -7.55
N SER A 191 2.53 21.84 -8.50
CA SER A 191 3.29 20.59 -8.31
C SER A 191 4.34 20.73 -7.20
N GLY A 192 4.93 21.92 -7.04
CA GLY A 192 5.84 22.22 -5.93
C GLY A 192 5.11 22.22 -4.58
N ALA A 193 3.91 22.81 -4.53
CA ALA A 193 3.08 22.83 -3.34
C ALA A 193 2.57 21.43 -2.94
N VAL A 194 2.20 20.60 -3.92
CA VAL A 194 1.88 19.18 -3.69
C VAL A 194 3.09 18.44 -3.13
N HIS A 195 4.27 18.62 -3.72
CA HIS A 195 5.49 18.00 -3.22
C HIS A 195 5.78 18.39 -1.77
N GLU A 196 5.72 19.69 -1.45
CA GLU A 196 5.94 20.19 -0.09
C GLU A 196 4.91 19.61 0.89
N TYR A 197 3.64 19.56 0.48
CA TYR A 197 2.57 18.97 1.28
C TYR A 197 2.87 17.51 1.65
N PHE A 198 3.27 16.68 0.68
CA PHE A 198 3.60 15.28 0.95
C PHE A 198 4.98 15.09 1.62
N SER A 199 5.89 16.05 1.48
CA SER A 199 7.18 16.03 2.16
C SER A 199 7.06 16.35 3.64
N ALA A 200 6.18 17.29 4.03
CA ALA A 200 6.09 17.76 5.40
C ALA A 200 4.87 17.21 6.16
N ILE A 201 3.68 17.20 5.53
CA ILE A 201 2.39 17.02 6.22
C ILE A 201 1.90 15.56 6.21
N VAL A 202 2.28 14.74 5.23
CA VAL A 202 1.91 13.30 5.13
C VAL A 202 3.17 12.41 5.02
N HIS A 203 4.27 12.89 5.58
CA HIS A 203 5.63 12.37 5.35
C HIS A 203 5.74 10.85 5.48
N GLN A 204 6.18 10.17 4.41
CA GLN A 204 6.40 8.71 4.37
C GLN A 204 5.21 7.86 4.82
N GLY A 205 3.98 8.38 4.66
CA GLY A 205 2.75 7.71 5.07
C GLY A 205 2.37 7.93 6.54
N ASP A 206 3.20 8.67 7.30
CA ASP A 206 2.83 9.14 8.62
C ASP A 206 1.95 10.39 8.53
N VAL A 207 1.01 10.49 9.46
CA VAL A 207 0.05 11.58 9.58
C VAL A 207 0.16 12.21 10.96
N TYR A 208 0.07 13.53 10.99
CA TYR A 208 0.38 14.37 12.14
C TYR A 208 -0.84 15.20 12.55
N SER A 209 -0.74 15.89 13.68
CA SER A 209 -1.80 16.78 14.16
C SER A 209 -2.17 17.87 13.15
N ALA A 210 -1.23 18.32 12.32
CA ALA A 210 -1.50 19.25 11.23
C ALA A 210 -2.28 18.63 10.08
N THR A 211 -2.07 17.34 9.77
CA THR A 211 -2.66 16.65 8.60
C THR A 211 -4.18 16.65 8.65
N GLU A 212 -4.77 16.39 9.81
CA GLU A 212 -6.24 16.42 9.92
C GLU A 212 -6.79 17.84 9.72
N ARG A 213 -6.06 18.87 10.19
CA ARG A 213 -6.48 20.27 10.06
C ARG A 213 -6.39 20.82 8.64
N THR A 214 -5.65 20.18 7.73
CA THR A 214 -5.60 20.60 6.32
C THR A 214 -6.80 20.09 5.52
N ILE A 215 -7.46 19.00 5.94
CA ILE A 215 -8.53 18.34 5.17
C ILE A 215 -9.66 19.30 4.77
N PRO A 216 -10.22 20.15 5.67
CA PRO A 216 -11.27 21.08 5.27
C PRO A 216 -10.85 22.04 4.14
N PHE A 217 -9.58 22.42 4.08
CA PHE A 217 -9.06 23.32 3.04
C PHE A 217 -8.81 22.60 1.73
N LEU A 218 -8.28 21.37 1.77
CA LEU A 218 -8.18 20.52 0.58
C LEU A 218 -9.56 20.25 -0.03
N VAL A 219 -10.58 20.04 0.80
CA VAL A 219 -11.97 19.88 0.35
C VAL A 219 -12.52 21.17 -0.27
N GLN A 220 -12.24 22.34 0.32
CA GLN A 220 -12.61 23.63 -0.30
C GLN A 220 -11.99 23.79 -1.69
N ILE A 221 -10.71 23.44 -1.86
CA ILE A 221 -10.02 23.46 -3.16
C ILE A 221 -10.69 22.49 -4.12
N ALA A 222 -10.90 21.24 -3.70
CA ALA A 222 -11.50 20.18 -4.50
C ALA A 222 -12.95 20.48 -4.93
N LEU A 223 -13.69 21.30 -4.19
CA LEU A 223 -15.07 21.70 -4.50
C LEU A 223 -15.15 23.01 -5.30
N SER A 224 -14.09 23.81 -5.34
CA SER A 224 -14.08 25.08 -6.07
C SER A 224 -14.34 24.86 -7.55
N SER A 225 -15.23 25.65 -8.16
CA SER A 225 -15.46 25.60 -9.62
C SER A 225 -14.27 26.09 -10.44
N SER A 226 -13.36 26.86 -9.84
CA SER A 226 -12.20 27.44 -10.51
C SER A 226 -11.01 26.49 -10.61
N LEU A 227 -10.99 25.39 -9.84
CA LEU A 227 -9.90 24.43 -9.87
C LEU A 227 -9.83 23.70 -11.21
N LEU A 228 -8.64 23.66 -11.82
CA LEU A 228 -8.41 22.96 -13.08
C LEU A 228 -8.75 21.47 -12.98
N PRO A 229 -9.34 20.84 -14.01
CA PRO A 229 -9.76 19.44 -13.98
C PRO A 229 -8.66 18.46 -13.57
N GLU A 230 -7.45 18.60 -14.13
CA GLU A 230 -6.28 17.76 -13.85
C GLU A 230 -5.86 17.83 -12.37
N ARG A 231 -5.85 19.03 -11.79
CA ARG A 231 -5.53 19.25 -10.37
C ARG A 231 -6.62 18.72 -9.45
N ARG A 232 -7.88 18.81 -9.88
CA ARG A 232 -8.99 18.20 -9.15
C ARG A 232 -8.87 16.68 -9.14
N LEU A 233 -8.53 16.07 -10.26
CA LEU A 233 -8.36 14.62 -10.35
C LEU A 233 -7.25 14.15 -9.40
N GLU A 234 -6.10 14.83 -9.46
CA GLU A 234 -4.97 14.59 -8.58
C GLU A 234 -5.36 14.77 -7.10
N LEU A 235 -6.06 15.84 -6.75
CA LEU A 235 -6.48 16.11 -5.39
C LEU A 235 -7.49 15.09 -4.85
N LEU A 236 -8.43 14.61 -5.66
CA LEU A 236 -9.36 13.54 -5.27
C LEU A 236 -8.61 12.24 -4.95
N ARG A 237 -7.60 11.89 -5.77
CA ARG A 237 -6.71 10.75 -5.51
C ARG A 237 -5.91 10.95 -4.22
N HIS A 238 -5.40 12.15 -3.99
CA HIS A 238 -4.65 12.48 -2.77
C HIS A 238 -5.51 12.41 -1.52
N LEU A 239 -6.75 12.90 -1.53
CA LEU A 239 -7.66 12.78 -0.40
C LEU A 239 -7.90 11.32 -0.01
N LEU A 240 -8.07 10.45 -1.01
CA LEU A 240 -8.24 9.03 -0.79
C LEU A 240 -6.98 8.38 -0.20
N TYR A 241 -5.80 8.68 -0.74
CA TYR A 241 -4.52 8.22 -0.21
C TYR A 241 -4.25 8.71 1.22
N ILE A 242 -4.56 9.98 1.51
CA ILE A 242 -4.40 10.55 2.86
C ILE A 242 -5.30 9.80 3.85
N ALA A 243 -6.56 9.54 3.48
CA ALA A 243 -7.48 8.78 4.32
C ALA A 243 -7.04 7.32 4.54
N SER A 244 -6.32 6.74 3.58
CA SER A 244 -5.90 5.34 3.66
C SER A 244 -4.74 5.08 4.61
N GLN A 245 -3.96 6.11 4.95
CA GLN A 245 -2.84 5.98 5.90
C GLN A 245 -3.30 5.44 7.27
N ASN A 246 -4.61 5.53 7.55
CA ASN A 246 -5.21 4.96 8.75
C ASN A 246 -6.59 4.32 8.46
N ALA A 247 -6.73 3.56 7.38
CA ALA A 247 -8.02 2.98 6.95
C ALA A 247 -8.74 2.14 8.04
N TRP A 248 -8.01 1.60 9.03
CA TRP A 248 -8.61 0.89 10.16
C TRP A 248 -9.51 1.76 11.05
N ALA A 249 -9.31 3.07 11.07
CA ALA A 249 -10.16 4.03 11.78
C ALA A 249 -11.61 4.08 11.25
N LEU A 250 -11.86 3.56 10.05
CA LEU A 250 -13.21 3.36 9.52
C LEU A 250 -13.95 2.20 10.24
N SER A 251 -13.21 1.32 10.91
CA SER A 251 -13.76 0.16 11.63
C SER A 251 -13.79 0.35 13.15
N GLU A 252 -12.94 1.22 13.71
CA GLU A 252 -12.91 1.53 15.15
C GLU A 252 -13.13 3.04 15.41
N ALA A 253 -14.29 3.38 15.98
CA ALA A 253 -14.73 4.76 16.09
C ALA A 253 -14.01 5.58 17.19
N ASP A 254 -13.36 4.93 18.16
CA ASP A 254 -12.96 5.55 19.43
C ASP A 254 -11.47 5.99 19.49
N SER A 255 -10.74 5.96 18.37
CA SER A 255 -9.36 6.46 18.31
C SER A 255 -9.32 7.95 18.00
N ASP A 256 -8.72 8.73 18.90
CA ASP A 256 -8.38 10.15 18.70
C ASP A 256 -6.97 10.34 18.11
N SER A 257 -6.37 9.28 17.53
CA SER A 257 -5.08 9.40 16.86
C SER A 257 -5.16 10.35 15.66
N PRO A 258 -4.09 11.10 15.33
CA PRO A 258 -4.10 12.00 14.18
C PRO A 258 -4.54 11.32 12.88
N GLY A 259 -4.16 10.06 12.68
CA GLY A 259 -4.60 9.29 11.52
C GLY A 259 -6.08 8.95 11.52
N ALA A 260 -6.64 8.54 12.66
CA ALA A 260 -8.06 8.25 12.75
C ALA A 260 -8.92 9.50 12.52
N LEU A 261 -8.50 10.64 13.09
CA LEU A 261 -9.14 11.93 12.86
C LEU A 261 -9.03 12.36 11.39
N THR A 262 -7.86 12.19 10.77
CA THR A 262 -7.64 12.49 9.34
C THR A 262 -8.57 11.67 8.43
N THR A 263 -8.61 10.34 8.62
CA THR A 263 -9.49 9.45 7.84
C THR A 263 -10.95 9.83 8.00
N ARG A 264 -11.39 10.16 9.23
CA ARG A 264 -12.77 10.61 9.49
C ARG A 264 -13.08 11.95 8.84
N ALA A 265 -12.17 12.92 8.91
CA ALA A 265 -12.36 14.22 8.27
C ALA A 265 -12.57 14.09 6.75
N VAL A 266 -11.85 13.17 6.08
CA VAL A 266 -12.09 12.88 4.67
C VAL A 266 -13.42 12.17 4.46
N ALA A 267 -13.75 11.16 5.27
CA ALA A 267 -15.03 10.44 5.20
C ALA A 267 -16.24 11.37 5.39
N ASP A 268 -16.15 12.34 6.29
CA ASP A 268 -17.18 13.35 6.55
C ASP A 268 -17.35 14.33 5.39
N ALA A 269 -16.30 14.53 4.58
CA ALA A 269 -16.34 15.37 3.39
C ALA A 269 -16.92 14.67 2.15
N VAL A 270 -16.97 13.32 2.14
CA VAL A 270 -17.46 12.52 1.00
C VAL A 270 -18.82 12.98 0.48
N PRO A 271 -19.86 13.22 1.30
CA PRO A 271 -21.17 13.68 0.78
C PRO A 271 -21.07 14.96 -0.04
N GLY A 272 -20.21 15.91 0.37
CA GLY A 272 -19.96 17.15 -0.36
C GLY A 272 -19.22 16.91 -1.68
N LEU A 273 -18.19 16.06 -1.66
CA LEU A 273 -17.42 15.68 -2.85
C LEU A 273 -18.30 14.98 -3.90
N LEU A 274 -19.23 14.12 -3.48
CA LEU A 274 -20.16 13.43 -4.38
C LEU A 274 -21.08 14.38 -5.15
N ALA A 275 -21.28 15.62 -4.69
CA ALA A 275 -22.02 16.63 -5.44
C ALA A 275 -21.35 16.97 -6.80
N LEU A 276 -20.05 16.69 -6.97
CA LEU A 276 -19.32 16.88 -8.23
C LEU A 276 -19.70 15.85 -9.30
N TRP A 277 -20.37 14.75 -8.94
CA TRP A 277 -20.57 13.58 -9.81
C TRP A 277 -21.14 13.91 -11.19
N GLN A 278 -22.20 14.71 -11.25
CA GLN A 278 -22.94 14.94 -12.50
C GLN A 278 -22.11 15.68 -13.55
N LEU A 279 -21.22 16.57 -13.12
CA LEU A 279 -20.41 17.42 -14.00
C LEU A 279 -19.02 16.83 -14.25
N SER A 280 -18.71 15.70 -13.62
CA SER A 280 -17.38 15.11 -13.62
C SER A 280 -17.11 14.26 -14.87
N PRO A 281 -15.91 14.38 -15.47
CA PRO A 281 -15.37 13.40 -16.41
C PRO A 281 -15.31 11.99 -15.83
N GLN A 282 -15.04 11.00 -16.67
CA GLN A 282 -15.01 9.59 -16.25
C GLN A 282 -13.94 9.32 -15.18
N ALA A 283 -12.74 9.89 -15.32
CA ALA A 283 -11.67 9.70 -14.36
C ALA A 283 -12.05 10.23 -12.97
N HIS A 284 -12.66 11.42 -12.90
CA HIS A 284 -13.17 12.00 -11.65
C HIS A 284 -14.30 11.17 -11.05
N LYS A 285 -15.22 10.64 -11.87
CA LYS A 285 -16.27 9.72 -11.40
C LYS A 285 -15.68 8.46 -10.79
N ALA A 286 -14.64 7.89 -11.38
CA ALA A 286 -13.95 6.75 -10.79
C ALA A 286 -13.36 7.11 -9.42
N GLN A 287 -12.64 8.23 -9.29
CA GLN A 287 -12.08 8.66 -8.00
C GLN A 287 -13.16 8.98 -6.95
N LEU A 288 -14.26 9.61 -7.35
CA LEU A 288 -15.42 9.87 -6.48
C LEU A 288 -16.07 8.55 -6.00
N LEU A 289 -16.13 7.53 -6.86
CA LEU A 289 -16.61 6.20 -6.47
C LEU A 289 -15.69 5.55 -5.43
N LEU A 290 -14.36 5.68 -5.58
CA LEU A 290 -13.42 5.16 -4.59
C LEU A 290 -13.52 5.89 -3.26
N LEU A 291 -13.58 7.23 -3.27
CA LEU A 291 -13.82 8.04 -2.07
C LEU A 291 -15.14 7.67 -1.37
N ALA A 292 -16.17 7.29 -2.12
CA ALA A 292 -17.45 6.87 -1.57
C ALA A 292 -17.35 5.64 -0.65
N THR A 293 -16.31 4.82 -0.79
CA THR A 293 -16.06 3.66 0.10
C THR A 293 -15.73 4.09 1.54
N LEU A 294 -15.25 5.31 1.75
CA LEU A 294 -14.95 5.85 3.08
C LEU A 294 -16.21 6.24 3.86
N ASN A 295 -17.34 6.45 3.16
CA ASN A 295 -18.64 6.76 3.79
C ASN A 295 -19.78 5.98 3.11
N PRO A 296 -19.88 4.64 3.32
CA PRO A 296 -20.87 3.79 2.66
C PRO A 296 -22.31 4.25 2.88
N SER A 297 -22.63 4.76 4.08
CA SER A 297 -23.97 5.25 4.43
C SER A 297 -24.43 6.44 3.58
N ALA A 298 -23.53 7.40 3.30
CA ALA A 298 -23.86 8.50 2.42
C ALA A 298 -23.87 8.06 0.94
N ALA A 299 -22.93 7.19 0.58
CA ALA A 299 -22.74 6.68 -0.77
C ALA A 299 -23.92 5.84 -1.30
N THR A 300 -24.70 5.18 -0.43
CA THR A 300 -25.81 4.32 -0.86
C THR A 300 -26.87 5.07 -1.68
N THR A 301 -27.02 6.38 -1.43
CA THR A 301 -27.94 7.25 -2.19
C THR A 301 -27.53 7.45 -3.65
N HIS A 302 -26.26 7.24 -3.98
CA HIS A 302 -25.68 7.36 -5.32
C HIS A 302 -25.49 6.00 -6.01
N LEU A 303 -25.86 4.88 -5.37
CA LEU A 303 -25.57 3.53 -5.84
C LEU A 303 -26.01 3.29 -7.29
N LYS A 304 -27.20 3.77 -7.68
CA LYS A 304 -27.67 3.66 -9.06
C LYS A 304 -26.73 4.36 -10.05
N GLN A 305 -26.27 5.56 -9.72
CA GLN A 305 -25.36 6.31 -10.59
C GLN A 305 -24.00 5.61 -10.71
N PHE A 306 -23.53 5.01 -9.63
CA PHE A 306 -22.30 4.23 -9.60
C PHE A 306 -22.39 2.97 -10.44
N THR A 307 -23.48 2.20 -10.29
CA THR A 307 -23.71 0.99 -11.10
C THR A 307 -23.92 1.32 -12.57
N ASP A 308 -24.64 2.41 -12.87
CA ASP A 308 -24.84 2.87 -14.24
C ASP A 308 -23.49 3.27 -14.87
N PHE A 309 -22.65 4.03 -14.16
CA PHE A 309 -21.30 4.38 -14.61
C PHE A 309 -20.43 3.15 -14.85
N ARG A 310 -20.39 2.22 -13.88
CA ARG A 310 -19.64 0.97 -14.02
C ARG A 310 -20.09 0.16 -15.24
N ALA A 311 -21.38 0.14 -15.55
CA ALA A 311 -21.94 -0.54 -16.72
C ALA A 311 -21.59 0.12 -18.06
N THR A 312 -21.19 1.40 -18.07
CA THR A 312 -20.70 2.06 -19.29
C THR A 312 -19.26 1.68 -19.65
N LEU A 313 -18.52 1.06 -18.72
CA LEU A 313 -17.14 0.67 -18.90
C LEU A 313 -17.05 -0.80 -19.30
N ASP A 314 -16.44 -1.06 -20.45
CA ASP A 314 -16.23 -2.42 -20.93
C ASP A 314 -15.24 -3.20 -20.07
N GLY A 315 -15.43 -4.51 -20.00
CA GLY A 315 -14.54 -5.45 -19.35
C GLY A 315 -14.62 -5.52 -17.81
N PRO A 316 -13.87 -6.45 -17.20
CA PRO A 316 -13.76 -6.59 -15.75
C PRO A 316 -13.04 -5.40 -15.12
N SER A 317 -13.49 -4.98 -13.94
CA SER A 317 -12.89 -3.88 -13.18
C SER A 317 -12.84 -4.25 -11.71
N PRO A 318 -11.85 -5.05 -11.28
CA PRO A 318 -11.74 -5.46 -9.88
C PRO A 318 -11.77 -4.26 -8.93
N THR A 319 -11.17 -3.13 -9.31
CA THR A 319 -11.19 -1.91 -8.50
C THR A 319 -12.60 -1.36 -8.31
N LEU A 320 -13.33 -1.06 -9.40
CA LEU A 320 -14.65 -0.45 -9.29
C LEU A 320 -15.69 -1.45 -8.75
N ASP A 321 -15.55 -2.73 -9.06
CA ASP A 321 -16.41 -3.79 -8.58
C ASP A 321 -16.20 -4.02 -7.07
N LEU A 322 -14.96 -3.92 -6.57
CA LEU A 322 -14.65 -3.95 -5.14
C LEU A 322 -15.20 -2.70 -4.43
N ALA A 323 -15.04 -1.51 -5.00
CA ALA A 323 -15.60 -0.28 -4.45
C ALA A 323 -17.12 -0.37 -4.28
N LEU A 324 -17.83 -0.89 -5.29
CA LEU A 324 -19.28 -1.12 -5.22
C LEU A 324 -19.63 -2.11 -4.10
N ALA A 325 -18.91 -3.21 -3.97
CA ALA A 325 -19.15 -4.20 -2.92
C ALA A 325 -18.94 -3.61 -1.51
N LEU A 326 -17.90 -2.79 -1.33
CA LEU A 326 -17.62 -2.07 -0.08
C LEU A 326 -18.72 -1.06 0.26
N ILE A 327 -19.19 -0.28 -0.73
CA ILE A 327 -20.29 0.69 -0.55
C ILE A 327 -21.60 -0.01 -0.15
N THR A 328 -21.89 -1.17 -0.75
CA THR A 328 -23.08 -1.96 -0.41
C THR A 328 -22.91 -2.80 0.86
N GLN A 329 -21.72 -2.76 1.48
CA GLN A 329 -21.35 -3.61 2.61
C GLN A 329 -21.58 -5.11 2.35
N ASP A 330 -21.35 -5.55 1.11
CA ASP A 330 -21.42 -6.95 0.69
C ASP A 330 -20.06 -7.61 0.93
N GLU A 331 -19.78 -7.93 2.20
CA GLU A 331 -18.49 -8.46 2.64
C GLU A 331 -18.08 -9.75 1.88
N PRO A 332 -18.94 -10.76 1.69
CA PRO A 332 -18.57 -11.96 0.94
C PRO A 332 -18.15 -11.65 -0.50
N ARG A 333 -18.85 -10.73 -1.18
CA ARG A 333 -18.50 -10.32 -2.54
C ARG A 333 -17.20 -9.53 -2.58
N ALA A 334 -16.98 -8.62 -1.63
CA ALA A 334 -15.76 -7.84 -1.55
C ALA A 334 -14.53 -8.74 -1.32
N GLN A 335 -14.66 -9.74 -0.43
CA GLN A 335 -13.63 -10.76 -0.22
C GLN A 335 -13.38 -11.60 -1.48
N ASP A 336 -14.43 -12.07 -2.15
CA ASP A 336 -14.29 -12.89 -3.37
C ASP A 336 -13.54 -12.13 -4.48
N ILE A 337 -13.89 -10.86 -4.71
CA ILE A 337 -13.19 -10.01 -5.68
C ILE A 337 -11.70 -9.86 -5.31
N ALA A 338 -11.39 -9.52 -4.06
CA ALA A 338 -10.02 -9.38 -3.61
C ALA A 338 -9.24 -10.70 -3.75
N LEU A 339 -9.81 -11.82 -3.33
CA LEU A 339 -9.22 -13.15 -3.44
C LEU A 339 -8.95 -13.56 -4.89
N GLN A 340 -9.84 -13.23 -5.82
CA GLN A 340 -9.60 -13.51 -7.24
C GLN A 340 -8.34 -12.81 -7.74
N THR A 341 -8.09 -11.56 -7.30
CA THR A 341 -6.91 -10.81 -7.74
C THR A 341 -5.59 -11.43 -7.29
N THR A 342 -5.59 -12.25 -6.24
CA THR A 342 -4.39 -12.95 -5.76
C THR A 342 -3.79 -13.91 -6.79
N ALA A 343 -4.55 -14.32 -7.82
CA ALA A 343 -4.07 -15.19 -8.87
C ALA A 343 -3.16 -14.49 -9.90
N TRP A 344 -3.15 -13.15 -9.94
CA TRP A 344 -2.34 -12.38 -10.89
C TRP A 344 -1.67 -11.14 -10.29
N ASP A 345 -2.09 -10.68 -9.11
CA ASP A 345 -1.49 -9.54 -8.43
C ASP A 345 -0.59 -10.01 -7.30
N VAL A 346 0.67 -9.57 -7.31
CA VAL A 346 1.67 -10.02 -6.34
C VAL A 346 1.51 -9.37 -4.97
N ARG A 347 0.87 -8.19 -4.89
CA ARG A 347 0.73 -7.38 -3.66
C ARG A 347 -0.57 -7.64 -2.91
N THR A 348 -1.67 -8.00 -3.59
CA THR A 348 -2.96 -8.28 -2.94
C THR A 348 -2.81 -9.24 -1.76
N PRO A 349 -2.09 -10.37 -1.85
CA PRO A 349 -1.93 -11.26 -0.71
C PRO A 349 -1.28 -10.61 0.51
N ASP A 350 -0.34 -9.69 0.32
CA ASP A 350 0.33 -8.98 1.41
C ASP A 350 -0.67 -8.10 2.15
N TYR A 351 -1.47 -7.31 1.42
CA TYR A 351 -2.54 -6.49 2.01
C TYR A 351 -3.59 -7.33 2.75
N LEU A 352 -3.97 -8.48 2.18
CA LEU A 352 -4.93 -9.39 2.83
C LEU A 352 -4.36 -10.07 4.08
N ALA A 353 -3.04 -10.20 4.19
CA ALA A 353 -2.36 -10.81 5.33
C ALA A 353 -2.07 -9.82 6.48
N GLU A 354 -2.26 -8.51 6.26
CA GLU A 354 -2.04 -7.49 7.29
C GLU A 354 -2.86 -7.77 8.57
N ASN A 355 -2.29 -7.46 9.73
CA ASN A 355 -3.00 -7.58 11.02
C ASN A 355 -3.94 -6.39 11.24
N LEU A 356 -4.93 -6.25 10.35
CA LEU A 356 -5.93 -5.19 10.33
C LEU A 356 -7.35 -5.78 10.21
N PRO A 357 -8.39 -5.04 10.64
CA PRO A 357 -9.77 -5.38 10.32
C PRO A 357 -9.96 -5.61 8.82
N LEU A 358 -10.84 -6.54 8.45
CA LEU A 358 -11.02 -6.94 7.05
C LEU A 358 -11.32 -5.76 6.12
N ASN A 359 -12.20 -4.84 6.53
CA ASN A 359 -12.56 -3.68 5.72
C ASN A 359 -11.34 -2.80 5.40
N ALA A 360 -10.45 -2.59 6.37
CA ALA A 360 -9.22 -1.83 6.15
C ALA A 360 -8.30 -2.50 5.13
N ARG A 361 -8.14 -3.83 5.23
CA ARG A 361 -7.37 -4.61 4.24
C ARG A 361 -7.96 -4.51 2.84
N LEU A 362 -9.29 -4.61 2.72
CA LEU A 362 -9.98 -4.49 1.43
C LEU A 362 -9.85 -3.08 0.83
N ILE A 363 -9.81 -2.04 1.66
CA ILE A 363 -9.50 -0.68 1.21
C ILE A 363 -8.05 -0.57 0.73
N ASN A 364 -7.08 -1.18 1.41
CA ASN A 364 -5.69 -1.20 0.94
C ASN A 364 -5.56 -1.91 -0.41
N VAL A 365 -6.25 -3.05 -0.58
CA VAL A 365 -6.34 -3.75 -1.88
C VAL A 365 -6.97 -2.85 -2.94
N LEU A 366 -8.07 -2.14 -2.62
CA LEU A 366 -8.73 -1.23 -3.54
C LEU A 366 -7.78 -0.14 -4.07
N LEU A 367 -6.98 0.44 -3.19
CA LEU A 367 -6.06 1.53 -3.53
C LEU A 367 -4.91 1.08 -4.40
N HIS A 368 -4.36 -0.09 -4.07
CA HIS A 368 -3.34 -0.74 -4.89
C HIS A 368 -3.85 -0.99 -6.31
N LEU A 369 -4.99 -1.66 -6.43
CA LEU A 369 -5.59 -1.97 -7.74
C LEU A 369 -5.97 -0.70 -8.51
N ALA A 370 -6.40 0.36 -7.83
CA ALA A 370 -6.74 1.63 -8.47
C ALA A 370 -5.54 2.28 -9.17
N GLY A 371 -4.34 2.20 -8.59
CA GLY A 371 -3.12 2.72 -9.19
C GLY A 371 -2.79 2.04 -10.53
N ASP A 372 -2.98 0.72 -10.59
CA ASP A 372 -2.71 -0.06 -11.79
C ASP A 372 -3.83 0.05 -12.84
N GLU A 373 -5.08 0.13 -12.41
CA GLU A 373 -6.24 0.08 -13.30
C GLU A 373 -6.66 1.45 -13.85
N LEU A 374 -6.55 2.52 -13.04
CA LEU A 374 -7.17 3.81 -13.33
C LEU A 374 -6.17 4.93 -13.69
N GLY A 375 -4.86 4.71 -13.49
CA GLY A 375 -3.79 5.68 -13.80
C GLY A 375 -3.67 6.80 -12.77
#